data_AF-A0A810NE21-F1
#
_entry.id   AF-A0A810NE21-F1
#
_cell.length_a   1.000
_cell.length_b   1.000
_cell.length_c   1.000
_cell.angle_alpha   90.00
_cell.angle_beta   90.00
_cell.angle_gamma   90.00
#
_symmetry.space_group_name_H-M   'P 1'
#
loop_
_entity.id
_entity.type
_entity.pdbx_description
1 polymer ?
#
loop_
_entity_poly.entity_id
_entity_poly.type
_entity_poly.pdbx_seq_one_letter_code
_entity_poly.pdbx_strand_id
1 'polypeptide(L)'
;MERRLAMLGAAGRLNDLEQLIIRHTGIDFARRSPQEWARNVRVPTFLYQVRDDVLTDPSDVQTMYDNIPITEKKLHWIEGTTARWDGYLEFQRRPQPMLDWFATHLS
;
A
#
# COMPACT_ATOMS: atom_id res chain seq x y z
N MET A 1 -9.63 -1.28 2.14
CA MET A 1 -10.36 -1.86 3.32
C MET A 1 -11.60 -2.63 2.89
N GLU A 2 -12.42 -2.05 2.02
CA GLU A 2 -13.69 -2.64 1.54
C GLU A 2 -13.55 -4.05 0.96
N ARG A 3 -12.53 -4.31 0.14
CA ARG A 3 -12.29 -5.64 -0.45
C ARG A 3 -12.13 -6.73 0.61
N ARG A 4 -11.42 -6.44 1.71
CA ARG A 4 -11.26 -7.36 2.85
C ARG A 4 -12.58 -7.61 3.58
N LEU A 5 -13.37 -6.57 3.81
CA LEU A 5 -14.67 -6.69 4.48
C LEU A 5 -15.70 -7.43 3.61
N ALA A 6 -15.65 -7.23 2.30
CA ALA A 6 -16.43 -8.01 1.34
C ALA A 6 -16.07 -9.50 1.39
N MET A 7 -14.78 -9.84 1.40
CA MET A 7 -14.33 -11.23 1.55
C MET A 7 -14.73 -11.87 2.88
N LEU A 8 -14.85 -11.08 3.95
CA LEU A 8 -15.30 -11.55 5.27
C LEU A 8 -16.84 -11.61 5.39
N GLY A 9 -17.60 -11.29 4.33
CA GLY A 9 -19.06 -11.25 4.36
C GLY A 9 -19.64 -10.13 5.24
N ALA A 10 -18.82 -9.15 5.62
CA ALA A 10 -19.17 -8.08 6.54
C ALA A 10 -19.43 -6.73 5.85
N ALA A 11 -19.57 -6.72 4.52
CA ALA A 11 -19.73 -5.49 3.74
C ALA A 11 -20.90 -4.61 4.24
N GLY A 12 -22.02 -5.21 4.63
CA GLY A 12 -23.19 -4.49 5.17
C GLY A 12 -23.02 -3.93 6.60
N ARG A 13 -21.89 -4.20 7.26
CA ARG A 13 -21.61 -3.79 8.66
C ARG A 13 -20.51 -2.74 8.76
N LEU A 14 -20.11 -2.15 7.64
CA LEU A 14 -19.05 -1.13 7.55
C LEU A 14 -19.32 0.05 8.49
N ASN A 15 -20.55 0.57 8.49
CA ASN A 15 -20.93 1.71 9.34
C ASN A 15 -20.88 1.35 10.83
N ASP A 16 -21.39 0.18 11.21
CA ASP A 16 -21.33 -0.29 12.60
C ASP A 16 -19.88 -0.41 13.08
N LEU A 17 -19.02 -0.98 12.23
CA LEU A 17 -17.60 -1.13 12.52
C LEU A 17 -16.91 0.23 12.65
N GLU A 18 -17.21 1.18 11.78
CA GLU A 18 -16.66 2.53 11.85
C GLU A 18 -17.05 3.22 13.16
N GLN A 19 -18.32 3.13 13.57
CA GLN A 19 -18.80 3.70 14.84
C GLN A 19 -18.10 3.09 16.06
N LEU A 20 -17.87 1.78 16.04
CA LEU A 20 -17.12 1.11 17.11
C LEU A 20 -15.67 1.60 17.17
N ILE A 21 -15.02 1.76 16.02
CA ILE A 21 -13.64 2.28 15.94
C ILE A 21 -13.58 3.72 16.43
N ILE A 22 -14.48 4.59 16.00
CA ILE A 22 -14.55 5.98 16.46
C ILE A 22 -14.72 6.01 17.98
N ARG A 23 -15.60 5.19 18.55
CA ARG A 23 -15.79 5.14 20.02
C ARG A 23 -14.51 4.77 20.77
N HIS A 24 -13.68 3.88 20.22
CA HIS A 24 -12.47 3.40 20.90
C HIS A 24 -11.25 4.28 20.67
N THR A 25 -11.24 5.08 19.60
CA THR A 25 -10.02 5.73 19.11
C THR A 25 -10.18 7.22 18.83
N GLY A 26 -11.41 7.71 18.71
CA GLY A 26 -11.74 9.09 18.33
C GLY A 26 -11.53 9.43 16.85
N ILE A 27 -11.21 8.44 15.99
CA ILE A 27 -10.83 8.69 14.59
C ILE A 27 -11.53 7.73 13.63
N ASP A 28 -12.21 8.29 12.63
CA ASP A 28 -12.91 7.57 11.54
C ASP A 28 -11.93 6.88 10.56
N PHE A 29 -12.48 6.13 9.57
CA PHE A 29 -11.66 5.45 8.58
C PHE A 29 -10.96 6.39 7.60
N ALA A 30 -11.64 7.45 7.16
CA ALA A 30 -11.11 8.38 6.17
C ALA A 30 -9.81 9.04 6.68
N ARG A 31 -9.78 9.45 7.94
CA ARG A 31 -8.62 10.05 8.62
C ARG A 31 -7.47 9.08 8.86
N ARG A 32 -7.70 7.77 8.66
CA ARG A 32 -6.70 6.70 8.76
C ARG A 32 -6.16 6.25 7.40
N SER A 33 -6.57 6.90 6.31
CA SER A 33 -6.10 6.53 4.98
C SER A 33 -4.60 6.79 4.82
N PRO A 34 -3.77 5.76 4.55
CA PRO A 34 -2.34 5.96 4.31
C PRO A 34 -2.06 6.81 3.05
N GLN A 35 -2.98 6.81 2.08
CA GLN A 35 -2.87 7.60 0.85
C GLN A 35 -2.78 9.09 1.16
N GLU A 36 -3.57 9.57 2.12
CA GLU A 36 -3.53 10.96 2.56
C GLU A 36 -2.19 11.32 3.18
N TRP A 37 -1.59 10.39 3.92
CA TRP A 37 -0.34 10.64 4.64
C TRP A 37 0.90 10.58 3.74
N ALA A 38 0.80 9.95 2.57
CA ALA A 38 1.87 9.89 1.58
C ALA A 38 2.39 11.28 1.18
N ARG A 39 1.55 12.31 1.24
CA ARG A 39 1.93 13.72 1.02
C ARG A 39 3.00 14.25 1.97
N ASN A 40 3.25 13.55 3.08
CA ASN A 40 4.24 13.93 4.09
C ASN A 40 5.59 13.21 3.91
N VAL A 41 5.70 12.30 2.94
CA VAL A 41 6.96 11.61 2.64
C VAL A 41 7.96 12.60 2.04
N ARG A 42 9.17 12.66 2.61
CA ARG A 42 10.25 13.60 2.23
C ARG A 42 11.59 12.93 1.96
N VAL A 43 11.65 11.60 2.02
CA VAL A 43 12.87 10.80 1.84
C VAL A 43 12.72 9.92 0.60
N PRO A 44 13.81 9.60 -0.10
CA PRO A 44 13.76 8.72 -1.27
C PRO A 44 12.94 7.46 -0.97
N THR A 45 11.96 7.14 -1.82
CA THR A 45 11.00 6.06 -1.57
C THR A 45 10.90 5.07 -2.72
N PHE A 46 11.20 3.81 -2.43
CA PHE A 46 10.92 2.67 -3.33
C PHE A 46 9.66 1.97 -2.85
N LEU A 47 8.58 2.03 -3.64
CA LEU A 47 7.33 1.35 -3.39
C LEU A 47 7.21 0.13 -4.32
N TYR A 48 6.72 -1.00 -3.79
CA TYR A 48 6.47 -2.19 -4.59
C TYR A 48 5.18 -2.88 -4.15
N GLN A 49 4.50 -3.53 -5.10
CA GLN A 49 3.23 -4.23 -4.85
C GLN A 49 2.94 -5.25 -5.96
N VAL A 50 2.28 -6.36 -5.61
CA VAL A 50 1.66 -7.27 -6.60
C VAL A 50 0.47 -6.57 -7.24
N ARG A 51 0.52 -6.37 -8.56
CA ARG A 51 -0.47 -5.57 -9.30
C ARG A 51 -1.88 -6.13 -9.17
N ASP A 52 -2.01 -7.45 -9.26
CA ASP A 52 -3.30 -8.16 -9.21
C ASP A 52 -3.57 -8.82 -7.83
N ASP A 53 -3.03 -8.24 -6.75
CA ASP A 53 -3.24 -8.73 -5.37
C ASP A 53 -4.74 -8.89 -5.06
N VAL A 54 -5.16 -10.08 -4.63
CA VAL A 54 -6.57 -10.35 -4.31
C VAL A 54 -7.11 -9.48 -3.15
N LEU A 55 -6.23 -8.94 -2.31
CA LEU A 55 -6.59 -8.21 -1.10
C LEU A 55 -6.36 -6.68 -1.21
N THR A 56 -5.80 -6.16 -2.31
CA THR A 56 -5.49 -4.73 -2.50
C THR A 56 -5.99 -4.29 -3.88
N ASP A 57 -6.53 -3.07 -3.98
CA ASP A 57 -6.81 -2.48 -5.29
C ASP A 57 -5.56 -1.77 -5.83
N PRO A 58 -5.13 -2.00 -7.08
CA PRO A 58 -3.94 -1.33 -7.62
C PRO A 58 -4.08 0.20 -7.64
N SER A 59 -5.29 0.73 -7.77
CA SER A 59 -5.51 2.19 -7.67
C SER A 59 -5.13 2.72 -6.30
N ASP A 60 -5.30 1.94 -5.22
CA ASP A 60 -4.96 2.40 -3.88
C ASP A 60 -3.46 2.73 -3.76
N VAL A 61 -2.62 1.88 -4.36
CA VAL A 61 -1.17 2.00 -4.35
C VAL A 61 -0.70 3.07 -5.34
N GLN A 62 -1.35 3.19 -6.50
CA GLN A 62 -1.07 4.26 -7.45
C GLN A 62 -1.35 5.64 -6.83
N THR A 63 -2.50 5.82 -6.18
CA THR A 63 -2.82 7.06 -5.46
C THR A 63 -1.81 7.36 -4.37
N MET A 64 -1.37 6.34 -3.60
CA MET A 64 -0.34 6.53 -2.59
C MET A 64 0.99 7.00 -3.21
N TYR A 65 1.42 6.40 -4.33
CA TYR A 65 2.61 6.80 -5.05
C TYR A 65 2.51 8.23 -5.59
N ASP A 66 1.38 8.58 -6.21
CA ASP A 66 1.15 9.89 -6.82
C ASP A 66 1.18 11.00 -5.76
N ASN A 67 0.64 10.72 -4.57
CA ASN A 67 0.61 11.67 -3.45
C ASN A 67 1.99 11.95 -2.83
N ILE A 68 3.01 11.12 -3.05
CA ILE A 68 4.38 11.40 -2.58
C ILE A 68 4.94 12.60 -3.37
N PRO A 69 5.34 13.71 -2.73
CA PRO A 69 5.65 14.96 -3.46
C PRO A 69 7.09 15.07 -3.96
N ILE A 70 7.95 14.11 -3.63
CA ILE A 70 9.35 14.12 -4.08
C ILE A 70 9.52 13.42 -5.43
N THR A 71 10.60 13.76 -6.13
CA THR A 71 11.00 13.16 -7.41
C THR A 71 11.74 11.85 -7.25
N GLU A 72 12.46 11.67 -6.14
CA GLU A 72 13.21 10.46 -5.81
C GLU A 72 12.27 9.36 -5.31
N LYS A 73 11.35 8.94 -6.18
CA LYS A 73 10.40 7.87 -5.91
C LYS A 73 10.33 6.89 -7.07
N LYS A 74 10.07 5.63 -6.75
CA LYS A 74 9.86 4.57 -7.73
C LYS A 74 8.70 3.68 -7.31
N LEU A 75 7.87 3.29 -8.26
CA LEU A 75 6.84 2.26 -8.09
C LEU A 75 7.19 1.05 -8.94
N HIS A 76 7.31 -0.10 -8.29
CA HIS A 76 7.61 -1.38 -8.92
C HIS A 76 6.41 -2.32 -8.80
N TRP A 77 5.78 -2.59 -9.94
CA TRP A 77 4.69 -3.56 -10.03
C TRP A 77 5.24 -4.97 -10.24
N ILE A 78 4.80 -5.90 -9.39
CA ILE A 78 5.03 -7.32 -9.56
C ILE A 78 3.83 -7.88 -10.30
N GLU A 79 4.07 -8.40 -11.50
CA GLU A 79 3.05 -8.88 -12.43
C GLU A 79 3.10 -10.41 -12.58
N GLY A 80 2.04 -11.00 -13.13
CA GLY A 80 1.96 -12.44 -13.39
C GLY A 80 1.59 -13.30 -12.18
N THR A 81 1.12 -12.68 -11.09
CA THR A 81 0.61 -13.37 -9.90
C THR A 81 -0.47 -12.53 -9.23
N THR A 82 -1.40 -13.21 -8.56
CA THR A 82 -2.40 -12.59 -7.67
C THR A 82 -2.08 -12.84 -6.19
N ALA A 83 -1.06 -13.67 -5.91
CA ALA A 83 -0.70 -14.06 -4.57
C ALA A 83 0.17 -12.99 -3.92
N ARG A 84 -0.36 -12.34 -2.87
CA ARG A 84 0.36 -11.36 -2.05
C ARG A 84 1.75 -11.82 -1.59
N TRP A 85 1.89 -13.11 -1.29
CA TRP A 85 3.13 -13.70 -0.75
C TRP A 85 4.28 -13.65 -1.75
N ASP A 86 3.99 -13.64 -3.06
CA ASP A 86 5.03 -13.43 -4.07
C ASP A 86 5.64 -12.04 -3.96
N GLY A 87 4.85 -11.05 -3.51
CA GLY A 87 5.36 -9.72 -3.14
C GLY A 87 6.47 -9.79 -2.11
N TYR A 88 6.30 -10.59 -1.05
CA TYR A 88 7.30 -10.73 0.01
C TYR A 88 8.58 -11.43 -0.45
N LEU A 89 8.51 -12.24 -1.52
CA LEU A 89 9.63 -13.01 -2.04
C LEU A 89 10.32 -12.36 -3.25
N GLU A 90 9.79 -11.26 -3.79
CA GLU A 90 10.27 -10.65 -5.03
C GLU A 90 11.77 -10.34 -4.98
N PHE A 91 12.23 -9.62 -3.96
CA PHE A 91 13.63 -9.22 -3.85
C PHE A 91 14.54 -10.33 -3.30
N GLN A 92 13.99 -11.43 -2.81
CA GLN A 92 14.78 -12.66 -2.60
C GLN A 92 15.11 -13.33 -3.94
N ARG A 93 14.14 -13.34 -4.88
CA ARG A 93 14.28 -13.96 -6.20
C ARG A 93 15.02 -13.04 -7.18
N ARG A 94 14.80 -11.74 -7.09
CA ARG A 94 15.32 -10.69 -7.97
C ARG A 94 15.81 -9.50 -7.13
N PRO A 95 16.96 -9.59 -6.46
CA PRO A 95 17.43 -8.56 -5.53
C PRO A 95 17.87 -7.25 -6.22
N GLN A 96 18.24 -7.30 -7.50
CA GLN A 96 18.92 -6.20 -8.19
C GLN A 96 18.22 -4.83 -8.08
N PRO A 97 16.88 -4.71 -8.24
CA PRO A 97 16.21 -3.41 -8.15
C PRO A 97 16.40 -2.70 -6.80
N MET A 98 16.49 -3.45 -5.69
CA MET A 98 16.74 -2.89 -4.36
C MET A 98 18.22 -2.58 -4.15
N LEU A 99 19.12 -3.41 -4.68
CA LEU A 99 20.57 -3.13 -4.62
C LEU A 99 20.91 -1.84 -5.38
N ASP A 100 20.35 -1.65 -6.57
CA ASP A 100 20.52 -0.42 -7.36
C ASP A 100 19.98 0.81 -6.62
N TRP A 101 18.82 0.66 -5.96
CA TRP A 101 18.21 1.72 -5.17
C TRP A 101 19.11 2.16 -4.02
N PHE A 102 19.66 1.20 -3.27
CA PHE A 102 20.57 1.48 -2.16
C PHE A 102 21.88 2.10 -2.64
N ALA A 103 22.45 1.59 -3.74
CA ALA A 103 23.66 2.19 -4.32
C ALA A 103 23.45 3.65 -4.75
N THR A 104 22.23 4.01 -5.15
CA THR A 104 21.89 5.38 -5.60
C THR A 104 21.61 6.35 -4.44
N HIS A 105 20.99 5.88 -3.35
CA HIS A 105 20.42 6.76 -2.31
C HIS A 105 20.99 6.57 -0.89
N LEU A 106 21.83 5.54 -0.66
CA LEU A 106 22.38 5.20 0.66
C LEU A 106 23.90 4.96 0.63
N SER A 107 24.58 5.45 -0.41
CA SER A 107 26.04 5.37 -0.58
C SER A 107 26.80 6.53 0.05
#